data_AF-A0A847MC66-F1
#
_entry.id   AF-A0A847MC66-F1
#
_cell.length_a   1.000
_cell.length_b   1.000
_cell.length_c   1.000
_cell.angle_alpha   90.00
_cell.angle_beta   90.00
_cell.angle_gamma   90.00
#
_symmetry.space_group_name_H-M   'P 1'
#
loop_
_entity.id
_entity.type
_entity.pdbx_description
1 polymer ?
#
loop_
_entity_poly.entity_id
_entity_poly.type
_entity_poly.pdbx_seq_one_letter_code
_entity_poly.pdbx_strand_id
1 'polypeptide(L)'
;MMTINEQSEKKLMTKAAQLYYGNGLSILNISKLLGISRQKCSRLLRKAREIGIVEIKIHHSDYNHLRNLEKRLQEFFNLKKAVVTEVFNDRSDHIIQSVAEEGAHLLNQLIQPNLSIGVASGRTLYELVQYIKTFEDRDYNIKIIELIGGLSRISANIVATEISRSIAKKLHAKVYFLPAPAFTKDQKTRDAMLKDSIIKAALSEKIDLALVGIGNVTPQTMLIDTETITKKEYRDLL
;
A
#
# COMPACT_ATOMS: atom_id res chain seq x y z
N MET A 1 13.39 -4.56 19.48
CA MET A 1 14.11 -5.80 19.81
C MET A 1 13.05 -6.82 20.20
N MET A 2 12.89 -7.94 19.48
CA MET A 2 11.90 -8.96 19.84
C MET A 2 12.28 -9.62 21.17
N THR A 3 11.29 -9.94 22.00
CA THR A 3 11.52 -10.66 23.26
C THR A 3 11.91 -12.13 22.99
N ILE A 4 12.63 -12.76 23.92
CA ILE A 4 13.04 -14.17 23.81
C ILE A 4 11.84 -15.10 23.51
N ASN A 5 10.67 -14.77 24.07
CA ASN A 5 9.43 -15.51 23.85
C ASN A 5 8.90 -15.35 22.41
N GLU A 6 8.94 -14.14 21.85
CA GLU A 6 8.54 -13.86 20.46
C GLU A 6 9.45 -14.54 19.44
N GLN A 7 10.76 -14.56 19.70
CA GLN A 7 11.73 -15.29 18.87
C GLN A 7 11.43 -16.80 18.84
N SER A 8 11.01 -17.36 19.98
CA SER A 8 10.62 -18.78 20.08
C SER A 8 9.32 -19.07 19.34
N GLU A 9 8.32 -18.18 19.42
CA GLU A 9 7.04 -18.35 18.74
C GLU A 9 7.23 -18.28 17.23
N LYS A 10 8.09 -17.36 16.73
CA LYS A 10 8.42 -17.24 15.30
C LYS A 10 9.09 -18.49 14.73
N LYS A 11 10.01 -19.10 15.48
CA LYS A 11 10.61 -20.39 15.11
C LYS A 11 9.55 -21.50 15.05
N LEU A 12 8.64 -21.55 16.02
CA LEU A 12 7.55 -22.52 16.04
C LEU A 12 6.58 -22.34 14.86
N MET A 13 6.23 -21.08 14.53
CA MET A 13 5.41 -20.74 13.36
C MET A 13 6.06 -21.23 12.07
N THR A 14 7.36 -20.96 11.89
CA THR A 14 8.14 -21.38 10.72
C THR A 14 8.17 -22.90 10.58
N LYS A 15 8.44 -23.62 11.68
CA LYS A 15 8.48 -25.08 11.70
C LYS A 15 7.11 -25.69 11.38
N ALA A 16 6.03 -25.18 11.98
CA ALA A 16 4.67 -25.64 11.71
C ALA A 16 4.28 -25.41 10.25
N ALA A 17 4.60 -24.24 9.70
CA ALA A 17 4.35 -23.91 8.29
C ALA A 17 5.10 -24.84 7.32
N GLN A 18 6.38 -25.11 7.57
CA GLN A 18 7.17 -26.00 6.72
C GLN A 18 6.60 -27.42 6.71
N LEU A 19 6.21 -27.95 7.87
CA LEU A 19 5.60 -29.29 7.98
C LEU A 19 4.23 -29.36 7.27
N TYR A 20 3.43 -28.29 7.35
CA TYR A 20 2.09 -28.27 6.74
C TYR A 20 2.16 -28.05 5.22
N TYR A 21 2.75 -26.94 4.78
CA TYR A 21 2.76 -26.54 3.37
C TYR A 21 3.87 -27.21 2.56
N GLY A 22 5.03 -27.46 3.16
CA GLY A 22 6.16 -28.10 2.49
C GLY A 22 6.11 -29.63 2.52
N ASN A 23 5.64 -30.23 3.61
CA ASN A 23 5.60 -31.68 3.78
C ASN A 23 4.19 -32.30 3.76
N GLY A 24 3.12 -31.51 3.63
CA GLY A 24 1.75 -32.02 3.52
C GLY A 24 1.21 -32.70 4.78
N LEU A 25 1.81 -32.47 5.95
CA LEU A 25 1.38 -33.12 7.19
C LEU A 25 0.05 -32.53 7.70
N SER A 26 -0.81 -33.39 8.26
CA SER A 26 -2.04 -32.95 8.91
C SER A 26 -1.75 -32.17 10.20
N ILE A 27 -2.64 -31.25 10.58
CA ILE A 27 -2.55 -30.50 11.86
C ILE A 27 -2.40 -31.44 13.06
N LEU A 28 -3.05 -32.61 13.02
CA LEU A 28 -2.93 -33.62 14.07
C LEU A 28 -1.49 -34.15 14.17
N ASN A 29 -0.87 -34.52 13.06
CA ASN A 29 0.50 -35.04 13.04
C ASN A 29 1.52 -33.97 13.45
N ILE A 30 1.34 -32.73 12.97
CA ILE A 30 2.18 -31.60 13.36
C ILE A 30 2.06 -31.32 14.85
N SER A 31 0.85 -31.36 15.42
CA SER A 31 0.63 -31.12 16.85
C SER A 31 1.36 -32.15 17.73
N LYS A 32 1.39 -33.42 17.31
CA LYS A 32 2.16 -34.49 17.98
C LYS A 32 3.67 -34.27 17.85
N LEU A 33 4.16 -33.98 16.64
CA LEU A 33 5.58 -33.75 16.36
C LEU A 33 6.15 -32.56 17.13
N LEU A 34 5.37 -31.49 17.27
CA LEU A 34 5.78 -30.25 17.94
C LEU A 34 5.43 -30.22 19.44
N GLY A 35 4.77 -31.26 19.97
CA GLY A 35 4.36 -31.30 21.38
C GLY A 35 3.38 -30.19 21.79
N ILE A 36 2.47 -29.79 20.89
CA ILE A 36 1.49 -28.72 21.11
C ILE A 36 0.06 -29.19 20.85
N SER A 37 -0.94 -28.42 21.30
CA SER A 37 -2.34 -28.72 20.98
C SER A 37 -2.67 -28.43 19.51
N ARG A 38 -3.71 -29.11 18.98
CA ARG A 38 -4.25 -28.85 17.64
C ARG A 38 -4.67 -27.39 17.45
N GLN A 39 -5.28 -26.79 18.47
CA GLN A 39 -5.71 -25.40 18.48
C GLN A 39 -4.51 -24.45 18.39
N LYS A 40 -3.43 -24.72 19.15
CA LYS A 40 -2.19 -23.94 19.07
C LYS A 40 -1.54 -24.07 17.69
N CYS A 41 -1.47 -25.28 17.14
CA CYS A 41 -0.94 -25.51 15.79
C CYS A 41 -1.72 -24.73 14.73
N SER A 42 -3.06 -24.77 14.76
CA SER A 42 -3.92 -24.02 13.85
C SER A 42 -3.71 -22.49 13.99
N ARG A 43 -3.63 -21.98 15.22
CA ARG A 43 -3.32 -20.57 15.50
C ARG A 43 -1.96 -20.16 14.94
N LEU A 44 -0.93 -20.99 15.10
CA LEU A 44 0.41 -20.71 14.57
C LEU A 44 0.41 -20.67 13.04
N LEU A 45 -0.26 -21.60 12.36
CA LEU A 45 -0.37 -21.59 10.89
C LEU A 45 -1.14 -20.36 10.37
N ARG A 46 -2.19 -19.94 11.09
CA ARG A 46 -2.91 -18.70 10.78
C ARG A 46 -2.03 -17.48 10.96
N LYS A 47 -1.38 -17.35 12.13
CA LYS A 47 -0.48 -16.23 12.44
C LYS A 47 0.70 -16.18 11.47
N ALA A 48 1.26 -17.33 11.08
CA ALA A 48 2.33 -17.43 10.08
C ALA A 48 1.93 -16.83 8.72
N ARG A 49 0.66 -16.99 8.31
CA ARG A 49 0.12 -16.29 7.13
C ARG A 49 -0.08 -14.79 7.40
N GLU A 50 -0.71 -14.44 8.52
CA GLU A 50 -0.99 -13.03 8.89
C GLU A 50 0.28 -12.16 8.94
N ILE A 51 1.41 -12.70 9.42
CA ILE A 51 2.67 -11.95 9.55
C ILE A 51 3.66 -12.18 8.39
N GLY A 52 3.23 -12.86 7.31
CA GLY A 52 4.04 -13.04 6.11
C GLY A 52 5.18 -14.07 6.21
N ILE A 53 5.15 -15.01 7.16
CA ILE A 53 6.05 -16.18 7.14
C ILE A 53 5.67 -17.14 6.01
N VAL A 54 4.38 -17.21 5.69
CA VAL A 54 3.86 -18.01 4.57
C VAL A 54 3.19 -17.08 3.57
N GLU A 55 3.68 -17.10 2.33
CA GLU A 55 3.05 -16.51 1.16
C GLU A 55 2.47 -17.64 0.31
N ILE A 56 1.17 -17.59 0.00
CA ILE A 56 0.52 -18.56 -0.88
C ILE A 56 0.37 -17.88 -2.24
N LYS A 57 1.09 -18.39 -3.23
CA LYS A 57 0.99 -17.92 -4.61
C LYS A 57 0.15 -18.90 -5.43
N ILE A 58 -1.00 -18.45 -5.89
CA ILE A 58 -1.86 -19.25 -6.78
C ILE A 58 -1.52 -18.86 -8.22
N HIS A 59 -1.03 -19.83 -9.00
CA HIS A 59 -0.83 -19.66 -10.44
C HIS A 59 -2.10 -20.07 -11.16
N HIS A 60 -2.94 -19.10 -11.49
CA HIS A 60 -4.16 -19.37 -12.25
C HIS A 60 -3.83 -19.67 -13.70
N SER A 61 -4.39 -20.75 -14.23
CA SER A 61 -4.12 -21.23 -15.59
C SER A 61 -4.92 -20.50 -16.68
N ASP A 62 -5.93 -19.69 -16.34
CA ASP A 62 -6.84 -19.10 -17.34
C ASP A 62 -7.39 -17.70 -16.99
N TYR A 63 -6.53 -16.68 -17.10
CA TYR A 63 -6.88 -15.26 -16.95
C TYR A 63 -7.12 -14.54 -18.29
N ASN A 64 -7.47 -15.29 -19.35
CA ASN A 64 -7.65 -14.71 -20.67
C ASN A 64 -8.69 -13.58 -20.69
N HIS A 65 -9.75 -13.68 -19.90
CA HIS A 65 -10.77 -12.65 -19.80
C HIS A 65 -10.26 -11.34 -19.14
N LEU A 66 -9.44 -11.42 -18.09
CA LEU A 66 -8.81 -10.25 -17.47
C LEU A 66 -7.82 -9.57 -18.41
N ARG A 67 -6.97 -10.35 -19.08
CA ARG A 67 -6.01 -9.82 -20.06
C ARG A 67 -6.70 -9.12 -21.23
N ASN A 68 -7.82 -9.67 -21.69
CA ASN A 68 -8.64 -9.03 -22.72
C ASN A 68 -9.21 -7.69 -22.22
N LEU A 69 -9.66 -7.62 -20.96
CA LEU A 69 -10.14 -6.37 -20.37
C LEU A 69 -9.01 -5.35 -20.18
N GLU A 70 -7.85 -5.76 -19.68
CA GLU A 70 -6.64 -4.91 -19.59
C GLU A 70 -6.29 -4.30 -20.95
N LYS A 71 -6.22 -5.14 -22.00
CA LYS A 71 -5.92 -4.68 -23.35
C LYS A 71 -6.96 -3.68 -23.85
N ARG A 72 -8.26 -3.94 -23.66
CA ARG A 72 -9.33 -3.01 -24.03
C ARG A 72 -9.22 -1.67 -23.29
N LEU A 73 -8.88 -1.69 -21.99
CA LEU A 73 -8.66 -0.46 -21.22
C LEU A 73 -7.45 0.32 -21.74
N GLN A 74 -6.35 -0.38 -22.05
CA GLN A 74 -5.16 0.25 -22.63
C GLN A 74 -5.46 0.90 -23.98
N GLU A 75 -6.17 0.20 -24.87
CA GLU A 75 -6.53 0.71 -26.19
C GLU A 75 -7.50 1.88 -26.11
N PHE A 76 -8.54 1.77 -25.28
CA PHE A 76 -9.58 2.78 -25.17
C PHE A 76 -9.08 4.09 -24.52
N PHE A 77 -8.30 3.99 -23.43
CA PHE A 77 -7.80 5.15 -22.69
C PHE A 77 -6.36 5.52 -23.03
N ASN A 78 -5.73 4.83 -24.00
CA ASN A 78 -4.32 4.99 -24.38
C ASN A 78 -3.36 4.85 -23.18
N LEU A 79 -3.58 3.85 -22.32
CA LEU A 79 -2.77 3.61 -21.13
C LEU A 79 -1.51 2.81 -21.47
N LYS A 80 -0.36 3.23 -20.91
CA LYS A 80 0.89 2.45 -20.98
C LYS A 80 0.72 1.04 -20.41
N LYS A 81 -0.03 0.92 -19.32
CA LYS A 81 -0.33 -0.35 -18.66
C LYS A 81 -1.70 -0.26 -17.98
N ALA A 82 -2.49 -1.31 -18.09
CA ALA A 82 -3.62 -1.58 -17.22
C ALA A 82 -3.36 -2.92 -16.52
N VAL A 83 -3.80 -3.01 -15.27
CA VAL A 83 -3.82 -4.26 -14.50
C VAL A 83 -5.22 -4.39 -13.91
N VAL A 84 -5.83 -5.56 -14.07
CA VAL A 84 -7.16 -5.86 -13.54
C VAL A 84 -7.08 -7.11 -12.67
N THR A 85 -7.76 -7.07 -11.53
CA THR A 85 -7.88 -8.20 -10.61
C THR A 85 -9.33 -8.66 -10.51
N GLU A 86 -9.52 -9.95 -10.30
CA GLU A 86 -10.79 -10.47 -9.81
C GLU A 86 -10.98 -10.08 -8.34
N VAL A 87 -12.23 -9.86 -7.96
CA VAL A 87 -12.64 -9.71 -6.56
C VAL A 87 -13.75 -10.71 -6.32
N PHE A 88 -13.57 -11.60 -5.34
CA PHE A 88 -14.55 -12.65 -5.01
C PHE A 88 -15.50 -12.25 -3.87
N ASN A 89 -15.34 -11.04 -3.34
CA ASN A 89 -16.15 -10.50 -2.25
C ASN A 89 -16.32 -8.98 -2.42
N ASP A 90 -17.58 -8.55 -2.53
CA ASP A 90 -17.93 -7.15 -2.82
C ASP A 90 -17.74 -6.20 -1.63
N ARG A 91 -17.25 -6.67 -0.48
CA ARG A 91 -16.86 -5.79 0.61
C ARG A 91 -15.71 -4.87 0.16
N SER A 92 -15.86 -3.57 0.46
CA SER A 92 -14.90 -2.52 0.12
C SER A 92 -13.46 -2.85 0.47
N ASP A 93 -13.20 -3.43 1.65
CA ASP A 93 -11.85 -3.70 2.13
C ASP A 93 -11.15 -4.76 1.27
N HIS A 94 -11.89 -5.77 0.82
CA HIS A 94 -11.37 -6.83 -0.04
C HIS A 94 -11.06 -6.31 -1.45
N ILE A 95 -11.93 -5.45 -1.99
CA ILE A 95 -11.68 -4.76 -3.27
C ILE A 95 -10.38 -3.94 -3.16
N ILE A 96 -10.23 -3.14 -2.10
CA ILE A 96 -9.05 -2.31 -1.90
C ILE A 96 -7.79 -3.17 -1.79
N GLN A 97 -7.84 -4.27 -1.01
CA GLN A 97 -6.70 -5.19 -0.86
C GLN A 97 -6.29 -5.83 -2.18
N SER A 98 -7.23 -6.36 -2.97
CA SER A 98 -6.93 -6.96 -4.27
C SER A 98 -6.30 -5.96 -5.24
N VAL A 99 -6.82 -4.74 -5.31
CA VAL A 99 -6.25 -3.67 -6.16
C VAL A 99 -4.87 -3.23 -5.65
N ALA A 100 -4.72 -3.11 -4.33
CA ALA A 100 -3.47 -2.73 -3.68
C ALA A 100 -2.35 -3.75 -3.93
N GLU A 101 -2.67 -5.04 -3.85
CA GLU A 101 -1.73 -6.13 -4.10
C GLU A 101 -1.21 -6.12 -5.54
N GLU A 102 -2.11 -6.07 -6.53
CA GLU A 102 -1.72 -5.99 -7.94
C GLU A 102 -0.99 -4.67 -8.28
N GLY A 103 -1.41 -3.56 -7.66
CA GLY A 103 -0.71 -2.29 -7.76
C GLY A 103 0.73 -2.35 -7.22
N ALA A 104 0.93 -3.04 -6.09
CA ALA A 104 2.26 -3.26 -5.53
C ALA A 104 3.11 -4.20 -6.40
N HIS A 105 2.51 -5.24 -6.99
CA HIS A 105 3.19 -6.12 -7.94
C HIS A 105 3.71 -5.35 -9.15
N LEU A 106 2.89 -4.48 -9.74
CA LEU A 106 3.32 -3.60 -10.81
C LEU A 106 4.42 -2.63 -10.33
N LEU A 107 4.25 -1.98 -9.18
CA LEU A 107 5.26 -1.08 -8.63
C LEU A 107 6.60 -1.79 -8.45
N ASN A 108 6.62 -3.00 -7.88
CA ASN A 108 7.82 -3.80 -7.69
C ASN A 108 8.58 -4.09 -9.00
N GLN A 109 7.88 -4.15 -10.14
CA GLN A 109 8.49 -4.32 -11.47
C GLN A 109 9.07 -3.01 -12.02
N LEU A 110 8.53 -1.86 -11.59
CA LEU A 110 8.96 -0.53 -12.03
C LEU A 110 10.12 0.04 -11.20
N ILE A 111 10.40 -0.55 -10.03
CA ILE A 111 11.51 -0.12 -9.16
C ILE A 111 12.86 -0.32 -9.87
N GLN A 112 13.61 0.78 -9.99
CA GLN A 112 14.94 0.84 -10.58
C GLN A 112 15.81 1.89 -9.87
N PRO A 113 17.14 1.87 -10.04
CA PRO A 113 18.03 2.89 -9.46
C PRO A 113 17.67 4.32 -9.88
N ASN A 114 17.87 5.26 -8.96
CA ASN A 114 17.63 6.71 -9.08
C ASN A 114 16.17 7.10 -9.39
N LEU A 115 15.21 6.21 -9.11
CA LEU A 115 13.80 6.49 -9.32
C LEU A 115 13.26 7.48 -8.26
N SER A 116 12.58 8.54 -8.71
CA SER A 116 11.80 9.42 -7.86
C SER A 116 10.31 9.04 -7.89
N ILE A 117 9.73 8.72 -6.74
CA ILE A 117 8.34 8.30 -6.58
C ILE A 117 7.56 9.35 -5.79
N GLY A 118 6.57 9.98 -6.43
CA GLY A 118 5.58 10.83 -5.79
C GLY A 118 4.50 10.02 -5.11
N VAL A 119 4.09 10.38 -3.89
CA VAL A 119 3.10 9.63 -3.09
C VAL A 119 2.02 10.56 -2.56
N ALA A 120 0.75 10.21 -2.85
CA ALA A 120 -0.42 10.87 -2.28
C ALA A 120 -0.91 10.18 -0.99
N SER A 121 -1.98 10.71 -0.40
CA SER A 121 -2.70 10.09 0.73
C SER A 121 -3.77 9.11 0.25
N GLY A 122 -4.18 8.17 1.11
CA GLY A 122 -5.40 7.39 0.92
C GLY A 122 -5.32 5.92 1.30
N ARG A 123 -6.49 5.30 1.48
CA ARG A 123 -6.63 3.90 1.92
C ARG A 123 -5.97 2.91 0.96
N THR A 124 -6.18 3.06 -0.34
CA THR A 124 -5.58 2.15 -1.33
C THR A 124 -4.06 2.19 -1.33
N LEU A 125 -3.47 3.38 -1.18
CA LEU A 125 -2.02 3.51 -1.12
C LEU A 125 -1.47 2.95 0.19
N TYR A 126 -2.15 3.17 1.32
CA TYR A 126 -1.80 2.55 2.59
C TYR A 126 -1.79 1.00 2.53
N GLU A 127 -2.81 0.40 1.92
CA GLU A 127 -2.86 -1.05 1.71
C GLU A 127 -1.79 -1.52 0.72
N LEU A 128 -1.52 -0.76 -0.35
CA LEU A 128 -0.49 -1.08 -1.36
C LEU A 128 0.88 -1.26 -0.70
N VAL A 129 1.22 -0.42 0.29
CA VAL A 129 2.50 -0.53 1.01
C VAL A 129 2.71 -1.92 1.62
N GLN A 130 1.65 -2.59 2.08
CA GLN A 130 1.76 -3.90 2.73
C GLN A 130 2.41 -4.94 1.79
N TYR A 131 2.13 -4.83 0.49
CA TYR A 131 2.55 -5.77 -0.56
C TYR A 131 3.82 -5.35 -1.32
N ILE A 132 4.40 -4.18 -1.01
CA ILE A 132 5.71 -3.77 -1.56
C ILE A 132 6.80 -4.72 -1.01
N LYS A 133 7.69 -5.19 -1.88
CA LYS A 133 8.83 -6.02 -1.48
C LYS A 133 9.87 -5.19 -0.74
N THR A 134 10.46 -5.77 0.30
CA THR A 134 11.62 -5.15 0.96
C THR A 134 12.88 -5.45 0.16
N PHE A 135 13.67 -4.42 -0.14
CA PHE A 135 14.94 -4.56 -0.88
C PHE A 135 16.12 -4.34 0.07
N GLU A 136 16.38 -5.31 0.96
CA GLU A 136 17.29 -5.16 2.11
C GLU A 136 18.77 -4.91 1.75
N ASP A 137 19.18 -5.11 0.50
CA ASP A 137 20.59 -5.06 0.08
C ASP A 137 20.86 -4.21 -1.18
N ARG A 138 19.98 -3.24 -1.50
CA ARG A 138 20.13 -2.43 -2.72
C ARG A 138 20.11 -0.94 -2.41
N ASP A 139 21.26 -0.27 -2.57
CA ASP A 139 21.30 1.20 -2.60
C ASP A 139 20.90 1.68 -4.00
N TYR A 140 19.59 1.75 -4.23
CA TYR A 140 19.03 2.27 -5.46
C TYR A 140 18.94 3.78 -5.48
N ASN A 141 19.36 4.50 -4.42
CA ASN A 141 19.21 5.95 -4.35
C ASN A 141 17.79 6.44 -4.75
N ILE A 142 16.76 5.73 -4.26
CA ILE A 142 15.35 6.07 -4.52
C ILE A 142 14.96 7.28 -3.67
N LYS A 143 14.13 8.15 -4.25
CA LYS A 143 13.50 9.27 -3.53
C LYS A 143 11.99 9.03 -3.45
N ILE A 144 11.41 9.23 -2.27
CA ILE A 144 9.97 9.30 -2.05
C ILE A 144 9.62 10.76 -1.79
N ILE A 145 8.67 11.30 -2.54
CA ILE A 145 8.29 12.72 -2.53
C ILE A 145 6.79 12.82 -2.22
N GLU A 146 6.40 13.64 -1.25
CA GLU A 146 4.98 13.87 -0.99
C GLU A 146 4.33 14.72 -2.08
N LEU A 147 3.22 14.24 -2.64
CA LEU A 147 2.44 14.94 -3.67
C LEU A 147 1.38 15.88 -3.11
N ILE A 148 1.01 15.68 -1.84
CA ILE A 148 -0.09 16.40 -1.20
C ILE A 148 0.33 16.76 0.23
N GLY A 149 -0.05 17.97 0.64
CA GLY A 149 0.18 18.44 2.00
C GLY A 149 -0.66 17.69 3.03
N GLY A 150 -0.51 18.09 4.29
CA GLY A 150 -1.25 17.49 5.40
C GLY A 150 -2.76 17.67 5.26
N LEU A 151 -3.51 16.57 5.45
CA LEU A 151 -4.96 16.56 5.58
C LEU A 151 -5.33 16.40 7.06
N SER A 152 -6.32 17.16 7.51
CA SER A 152 -6.86 17.07 8.87
C SER A 152 -7.93 15.97 8.96
N ARG A 153 -8.18 15.46 10.18
CA ARG A 153 -9.28 14.51 10.51
C ARG A 153 -9.26 13.19 9.73
N ILE A 154 -8.11 12.77 9.22
CA ILE A 154 -7.92 11.42 8.64
C ILE A 154 -7.13 10.53 9.58
N SER A 155 -7.33 9.22 9.46
CA SER A 155 -6.52 8.25 10.19
C SER A 155 -5.05 8.45 9.86
N ALA A 156 -4.18 8.46 10.89
CA ALA A 156 -2.76 8.77 10.73
C ALA A 156 -2.06 7.84 9.73
N ASN A 157 -2.52 6.60 9.60
CA ASN A 157 -1.96 5.62 8.68
C ASN A 157 -2.21 5.92 7.19
N ILE A 158 -3.22 6.74 6.85
CA ILE A 158 -3.57 7.06 5.47
C ILE A 158 -3.08 8.45 5.02
N VAL A 159 -2.38 9.19 5.89
CA VAL A 159 -1.72 10.45 5.52
C VAL A 159 -0.53 10.18 4.60
N ALA A 160 -0.23 11.09 3.68
CA ALA A 160 0.89 10.92 2.75
C ALA A 160 2.23 10.70 3.46
N THR A 161 2.43 11.32 4.62
CA THR A 161 3.65 11.21 5.44
C THR A 161 3.92 9.79 5.93
N GLU A 162 2.93 9.13 6.51
CA GLU A 162 3.10 7.77 7.03
C GLU A 162 3.24 6.75 5.89
N ILE A 163 2.50 6.93 4.80
CA ILE A 163 2.65 6.11 3.59
C ILE A 163 4.06 6.26 3.02
N SER A 164 4.53 7.50 2.83
CA SER A 164 5.86 7.81 2.30
C SER A 164 6.98 7.23 3.15
N ARG A 165 6.90 7.37 4.49
CA ARG A 165 7.83 6.75 5.43
C ARG A 165 7.85 5.23 5.31
N SER A 166 6.67 4.62 5.19
CA SER A 166 6.55 3.16 5.13
C SER A 166 7.10 2.59 3.82
N ILE A 167 6.86 3.27 2.68
CA ILE A 167 7.47 2.92 1.39
C ILE A 167 8.99 3.08 1.48
N ALA A 168 9.47 4.21 2.01
CA ALA A 168 10.91 4.46 2.11
C ALA A 168 11.63 3.42 2.98
N LYS A 169 10.98 2.95 4.06
CA LYS A 169 11.51 1.86 4.87
C LYS A 169 11.67 0.56 4.08
N LYS A 170 10.71 0.21 3.22
CA LYS A 170 10.77 -1.01 2.39
C LYS A 170 11.79 -0.90 1.27
N LEU A 171 11.95 0.29 0.69
CA LEU A 171 12.82 0.53 -0.46
C LEU A 171 14.20 1.09 -0.10
N HIS A 172 14.51 1.28 1.20
CA HIS A 172 15.71 1.97 1.67
C HIS A 172 15.91 3.36 1.02
N ALA A 173 14.80 4.07 0.82
CA ALA A 173 14.75 5.34 0.09
C ALA A 173 14.87 6.55 1.03
N LYS A 174 15.20 7.71 0.46
CA LYS A 174 15.12 9.01 1.15
C LYS A 174 13.71 9.59 0.99
N VAL A 175 13.18 10.25 2.02
CA VAL A 175 11.87 10.90 1.97
C VAL A 175 12.03 12.42 1.92
N TYR A 176 11.30 13.06 1.02
CA TYR A 176 11.17 14.50 0.86
C TYR A 176 9.73 14.88 1.18
N PHE A 177 9.54 15.46 2.37
CA PHE A 177 8.24 15.88 2.87
C PHE A 177 7.83 17.22 2.27
N LEU A 178 6.52 17.44 2.16
CA LEU A 178 5.89 18.70 1.79
C LEU A 178 5.33 19.35 3.07
N PRO A 179 6.04 20.31 3.68
CA PRO A 179 5.65 20.92 4.95
C PRO A 179 4.56 22.00 4.75
N ALA A 180 3.43 21.61 4.16
CA ALA A 180 2.30 22.46 3.87
C ALA A 180 0.99 21.71 4.15
N PRO A 181 -0.12 22.40 4.46
CA PRO A 181 -1.44 21.79 4.43
C PRO A 181 -1.87 21.52 2.98
N ALA A 182 -2.72 20.52 2.77
CA ALA A 182 -3.32 20.28 1.45
C ALA A 182 -4.27 21.40 1.04
N PHE A 183 -4.90 22.07 2.01
CA PHE A 183 -5.87 23.14 1.81
C PHE A 183 -5.58 24.31 2.73
N THR A 184 -5.77 25.52 2.21
CA THR A 184 -5.70 26.78 2.96
C THR A 184 -7.04 27.47 2.91
N LYS A 185 -7.37 28.23 3.96
CA LYS A 185 -8.64 28.95 4.07
C LYS A 185 -8.87 29.97 2.93
N ASP A 186 -7.80 30.54 2.40
CA ASP A 186 -7.88 31.61 1.41
C ASP A 186 -6.66 31.61 0.48
N GLN A 187 -6.83 32.28 -0.65
CA GLN A 187 -5.80 32.41 -1.69
C GLN A 187 -4.55 33.14 -1.19
N LYS A 188 -4.68 34.15 -0.34
CA LYS A 188 -3.53 34.93 0.14
C LYS A 188 -2.59 34.06 0.98
N THR A 189 -3.16 33.20 1.83
CA THR A 189 -2.41 32.22 2.63
C THR A 189 -1.69 31.20 1.74
N ARG A 190 -2.39 30.65 0.73
CA ARG A 190 -1.78 29.75 -0.27
C ARG A 190 -0.59 30.43 -0.97
N ASP A 191 -0.79 31.64 -1.48
CA ASP A 191 0.22 32.35 -2.27
C ASP A 191 1.44 32.75 -1.40
N ALA A 192 1.23 33.00 -0.10
CA ALA A 192 2.33 33.20 0.85
C ALA A 192 3.13 31.90 1.07
N MET A 193 2.45 30.77 1.27
CA MET A 193 3.11 29.46 1.42
C MET A 193 3.91 29.05 0.17
N LEU A 194 3.37 29.29 -1.03
CA LEU A 194 4.06 28.99 -2.30
C LEU A 194 5.32 29.84 -2.53
N LYS A 195 5.46 30.97 -1.83
CA LYS A 195 6.68 31.79 -1.85
C LYS A 195 7.75 31.31 -0.87
N ASP A 196 7.39 30.48 0.11
CA ASP A 196 8.34 29.91 1.04
C ASP A 196 9.33 28.99 0.30
N SER A 197 10.63 29.19 0.55
CA SER A 197 11.68 28.47 -0.16
C SER A 197 11.66 26.96 0.09
N ILE A 198 11.24 26.51 1.27
CA ILE A 198 11.20 25.09 1.65
C ILE A 198 10.05 24.41 0.92
N ILE A 199 8.87 25.02 0.92
CA ILE A 199 7.70 24.50 0.19
C ILE A 199 7.98 24.49 -1.31
N LYS A 200 8.55 25.59 -1.84
CA LYS A 200 8.89 25.68 -3.26
C LYS A 200 9.92 24.61 -3.68
N ALA A 201 10.92 24.34 -2.85
CA ALA A 201 11.90 23.29 -3.11
C ALA A 201 11.22 21.91 -3.18
N ALA A 202 10.37 21.57 -2.21
CA ALA A 202 9.64 20.31 -2.19
C ALA A 202 8.75 20.12 -3.42
N LEU A 203 8.04 21.17 -3.86
CA LEU A 203 7.19 21.14 -5.06
C LEU A 203 7.97 21.08 -6.38
N SER A 204 9.27 21.42 -6.36
CA SER A 204 10.13 21.41 -7.55
C SER A 204 10.86 20.08 -7.78
N GLU A 205 10.73 19.12 -6.86
CA GLU A 205 11.37 17.81 -6.99
C GLU A 205 10.86 17.08 -8.24
N LYS A 206 11.78 16.49 -8.99
CA LYS A 206 11.46 15.69 -10.17
C LYS A 206 10.78 14.39 -9.74
N ILE A 207 9.68 14.03 -10.41
CA ILE A 207 8.92 12.80 -10.17
C ILE A 207 8.89 11.96 -11.44
N ASP A 208 9.38 10.73 -11.37
CA ASP A 208 9.37 9.77 -12.47
C ASP A 208 8.12 8.88 -12.45
N LEU A 209 7.62 8.59 -11.23
CA LEU A 209 6.43 7.77 -10.99
C LEU A 209 5.56 8.42 -9.91
N ALA A 210 4.25 8.51 -10.12
CA ALA A 210 3.32 9.03 -9.12
C ALA A 210 2.33 7.95 -8.68
N LEU A 211 2.25 7.72 -7.37
CA LEU A 211 1.26 6.85 -6.73
C LEU A 211 0.11 7.72 -6.22
N VAL A 212 -1.02 7.61 -6.91
CA VAL A 212 -2.22 8.40 -6.61
C VAL A 212 -3.44 7.49 -6.50
N GLY A 213 -4.29 7.75 -5.51
CA GLY A 213 -5.64 7.19 -5.45
C GLY A 213 -6.60 8.09 -6.21
N ILE A 214 -7.61 7.49 -6.84
CA ILE A 214 -8.70 8.24 -7.48
C ILE A 214 -9.91 8.20 -6.54
N GLY A 215 -10.29 9.37 -6.03
CA GLY A 215 -11.50 9.55 -5.22
C GLY A 215 -12.74 9.62 -6.12
N ASN A 216 -13.88 9.16 -5.62
CA ASN A 216 -15.17 9.39 -6.25
C ASN A 216 -15.77 10.73 -5.81
N VAL A 217 -16.76 11.22 -6.55
CA VAL A 217 -17.54 12.42 -6.19
C VAL A 217 -18.90 11.95 -5.67
N THR A 218 -18.90 11.30 -4.51
CA THR A 218 -20.13 10.87 -3.82
C THR A 218 -20.29 11.62 -2.50
N PRO A 219 -21.48 11.67 -1.88
CA PRO A 219 -21.65 12.34 -0.59
C PRO A 219 -20.81 11.75 0.55
N GLN A 220 -20.24 10.56 0.37
CA GLN A 220 -19.33 9.86 1.27
C GLN A 220 -17.89 9.89 0.73
N THR A 221 -17.39 11.09 0.39
CA THR A 221 -15.97 11.26 0.06
C THR A 221 -15.14 11.53 1.31
N MET A 222 -13.87 11.13 1.25
CA MET A 222 -12.86 11.53 2.23
C MET A 222 -12.80 13.05 2.39
N LEU A 223 -12.98 13.85 1.33
CA LEU A 223 -12.88 15.32 1.40
C LEU A 223 -14.03 15.97 2.17
N ILE A 224 -15.22 15.36 2.16
CA ILE A 224 -16.37 15.81 2.96
C ILE A 224 -16.19 15.37 4.42
N ASP A 225 -15.81 14.11 4.63
CA ASP A 225 -15.62 13.53 5.97
C ASP A 225 -14.53 14.28 6.76
N THR A 226 -13.53 14.82 6.06
CA THR A 226 -12.44 15.61 6.63
C THR A 226 -12.75 17.09 6.77
N GLU A 227 -13.99 17.51 6.49
CA GLU A 227 -14.44 18.91 6.45
C GLU A 227 -13.54 19.79 5.57
N THR A 228 -12.86 19.16 4.61
CA THR A 228 -11.89 19.82 3.74
C THR A 228 -12.58 20.62 2.65
N ILE A 229 -13.71 20.10 2.16
CA ILE A 229 -14.68 20.85 1.38
C ILE A 229 -16.02 20.88 2.13
N THR A 230 -16.72 22.00 2.03
CA THR A 230 -18.06 22.14 2.57
C THR A 230 -19.08 21.40 1.69
N LYS A 231 -20.24 21.04 2.27
CA LYS A 231 -21.36 20.48 1.50
C LYS A 231 -21.84 21.41 0.38
N LYS A 232 -21.64 22.72 0.53
CA LYS A 232 -21.96 23.71 -0.49
C LYS A 232 -20.97 23.61 -1.65
N GLU A 233 -19.67 23.67 -1.36
CA GLU A 233 -18.62 23.52 -2.39
C GLU A 233 -18.73 22.18 -3.13
N TYR A 234 -19.08 21.10 -2.42
CA TYR A 234 -19.36 19.81 -3.08
C TYR A 234 -20.51 19.89 -4.09
N ARG A 235 -21.60 20.60 -3.77
CA ARG A 235 -22.74 20.77 -4.70
C ARG A 235 -22.36 21.61 -5.91
N ASP A 236 -21.45 22.57 -5.73
CA ASP A 236 -20.98 23.44 -6.81
C ASP A 236 -20.01 22.71 -7.77
N LEU A 237 -19.52 21.51 -7.41
CA LEU A 237 -18.62 20.66 -8.22
C LEU A 237 -19.33 19.65 -9.12
N LEU A 238 -20.65 19.46 -8.96
CA LEU A 238 -21.49 18.53 -9.73
C LEU A 238 -22.22 19.26 -10.86
#